data_AF-A0A2V7VGW1-F1
#
_entry.id   AF-A0A2V7VGW1-F1
#
_cell.length_a   1.000
_cell.length_b   1.000
_cell.length_c   1.000
_cell.angle_alpha   90.00
_cell.angle_beta   90.00
_cell.angle_gamma   90.00
#
_symmetry.space_group_name_H-M   'P 1'
#
loop_
_entity.id
_entity.type
_entity.pdbx_description
1 polymer ?
#
loop_
_entity_poly.entity_id
_entity_poly.type
_entity_poly.pdbx_seq_one_letter_code
_entity_poly.pdbx_strand_id
1 'polypeptide(L)'
;MRRALGLAEDALVVGAVSRLSHQKGHRYLIDAAVRVLLRRPQVRFLIAGDGDLMDSLKAQARALGIADRVVFAGHRTDVPDVLGAIDVLAISSLYEGTPLALFEAMAAGKAIVSTAVDGCREVLTDGVTGVLVPPGDEAALAEGLLKVLDDPPLLASLSRTGLRGSDGGALRRAAGGGGGLMRLRKLARGGKDAWEVFRDIGLGRYPDFVTGGPLARGDVPVFVFHSLEPESFGRQLRYLAENDYCTLAADQYFCALMGAGKPPDRAVLLTFDDGRGSLWSVGFPLLKRYGMRGVVFLVPGRIPSRPGPLPPNWEDVEAGRAPAAEVRSREAGAGALLSWEEIEALAKTGVFDFQSHTLSHTRVHTGPHLAGFATPPSRKGYAAFDLPAIGSGDHDLQGEEVPLGTPLLRSAPRTSESLRFHEDPAVRRSCIETVAEEGGEAFFYWKDWERRLRRVFDRERVQGRLETPEQRTAAIHAELLDAKRKIEERTGHEVIHLCYPWHAAGPTARRLARAIGYRTAFGGKVSGAPVTRPGDDPHAIARISEDYLELLPGKGRLTLSTILSRKWSRRLKGRA
;
A
#
# COMPACT_ATOMS: atom_id res chain seq x y z
N MET A 1 26.95 5.08 -21.32
CA MET A 1 25.98 5.97 -20.63
C MET A 1 26.65 7.21 -20.03
N ARG A 2 27.73 7.09 -19.25
CA ARG A 2 28.46 8.23 -18.64
C ARG A 2 28.76 9.37 -19.62
N ARG A 3 29.37 9.07 -20.78
CA ARG A 3 29.59 10.06 -21.86
C ARG A 3 28.32 10.78 -22.32
N ALA A 4 27.19 10.07 -22.45
CA ALA A 4 25.92 10.66 -22.90
C ALA A 4 25.29 11.58 -21.84
N LEU A 5 25.70 11.45 -20.58
CA LEU A 5 25.27 12.29 -19.46
C LEU A 5 26.32 13.37 -19.10
N GLY A 6 27.40 13.52 -19.90
CA GLY A 6 28.46 14.48 -19.62
C GLY A 6 29.34 14.13 -18.41
N LEU A 7 29.36 12.85 -18.00
CA LEU A 7 30.18 12.36 -16.90
C LEU A 7 31.49 11.76 -17.43
N ALA A 8 32.61 12.09 -16.78
CA ALA A 8 33.91 11.46 -17.08
C ALA A 8 33.87 9.97 -16.68
N GLU A 9 34.59 9.12 -17.42
CA GLU A 9 34.56 7.66 -17.21
C GLU A 9 35.16 7.26 -15.85
N ASP A 10 36.18 7.99 -15.38
CA ASP A 10 36.91 7.77 -14.14
C ASP A 10 36.33 8.55 -12.93
N ALA A 11 35.30 9.36 -13.13
CA ALA A 11 34.68 10.11 -12.04
C ALA A 11 33.90 9.18 -11.09
N LEU A 12 33.97 9.47 -9.79
CA LEU A 12 33.02 8.94 -8.81
C LEU A 12 31.72 9.73 -8.89
N VAL A 13 30.62 9.03 -9.09
CA VAL A 13 29.32 9.63 -9.35
C VAL A 13 28.33 9.24 -8.26
N VAL A 14 27.83 10.24 -7.54
CA VAL A 14 26.70 10.11 -6.62
C VAL A 14 25.41 10.39 -7.37
N GLY A 15 24.52 9.40 -7.44
CA GLY A 15 23.25 9.48 -8.16
C GLY A 15 22.05 9.66 -7.26
N ALA A 16 21.06 10.41 -7.71
CA ALA A 16 19.71 10.41 -7.15
C ALA A 16 18.69 10.16 -8.27
N VAL A 17 17.81 9.18 -8.06
CA VAL A 17 16.76 8.80 -9.04
C VAL A 17 15.40 8.92 -8.39
N SER A 18 14.69 10.04 -8.56
CA SER A 18 13.33 10.19 -8.06
C SER A 18 12.61 11.43 -8.61
N ARG A 19 11.31 11.59 -8.31
CA ARG A 19 10.56 12.81 -8.64
C ARG A 19 11.15 14.01 -7.88
N LEU A 20 11.30 15.16 -8.53
CA LEU A 20 11.82 16.37 -7.89
C LEU A 20 10.71 17.10 -7.12
N SER A 21 10.36 16.57 -5.94
CA SER A 21 9.36 17.13 -5.03
C SER A 21 9.92 17.36 -3.63
N HIS A 22 9.21 18.13 -2.81
CA HIS A 22 9.61 18.46 -1.43
C HIS A 22 9.88 17.19 -0.60
N GLN A 23 9.01 16.19 -0.73
CA GLN A 23 9.13 14.89 -0.08
C GLN A 23 10.51 14.25 -0.28
N LYS A 24 11.10 14.36 -1.48
CA LYS A 24 12.35 13.70 -1.85
C LYS A 24 13.59 14.43 -1.37
N GLY A 25 13.44 15.65 -0.87
CA GLY A 25 14.49 16.36 -0.15
C GLY A 25 15.76 16.64 -0.94
N HIS A 26 15.73 16.69 -2.28
CA HIS A 26 16.91 16.94 -3.12
C HIS A 26 17.68 18.23 -2.74
N ARG A 27 17.01 19.21 -2.11
CA ARG A 27 17.67 20.39 -1.56
C ARG A 27 18.80 20.02 -0.59
N TYR A 28 18.56 19.05 0.30
CA TYR A 28 19.54 18.60 1.30
C TYR A 28 20.68 17.83 0.64
N LEU A 29 20.41 17.11 -0.45
CA LEU A 29 21.47 16.48 -1.24
C LEU A 29 22.37 17.52 -1.92
N ILE A 30 21.80 18.60 -2.44
CA ILE A 30 22.57 19.71 -3.04
C ILE A 30 23.39 20.44 -1.98
N ASP A 31 22.83 20.68 -0.79
CA ASP A 31 23.56 21.29 0.32
C ASP A 31 24.69 20.35 0.83
N ALA A 32 24.42 19.05 0.93
CA ALA A 32 25.42 18.04 1.29
C ALA A 32 26.55 17.95 0.24
N ALA A 33 26.23 18.13 -1.04
CA ALA A 33 27.21 18.08 -2.13
C ALA A 33 28.32 19.12 -1.96
N VAL A 34 28.04 20.30 -1.40
CA VAL A 34 29.07 21.32 -1.11
C VAL A 34 30.15 20.75 -0.19
N ARG A 35 29.74 20.11 0.91
CA ARG A 35 30.67 19.50 1.89
C ARG A 35 31.46 18.36 1.28
N VAL A 36 30.81 17.52 0.48
CA VAL A 36 31.48 16.43 -0.24
C VAL A 36 32.54 16.99 -1.21
N LEU A 37 32.20 18.03 -1.98
CA LEU A 37 33.08 18.62 -2.99
C LEU A 37 34.28 19.37 -2.39
N LEU A 38 34.15 19.94 -1.19
CA LEU A 38 35.28 20.54 -0.46
C LEU A 38 36.38 19.51 -0.16
N ARG A 39 35.99 18.25 0.10
CA ARG A 39 36.92 17.16 0.42
C ARG A 39 37.29 16.31 -0.79
N ARG A 40 36.37 16.16 -1.74
CA ARG A 40 36.49 15.33 -2.96
C ARG A 40 36.02 16.12 -4.19
N PRO A 41 36.81 17.09 -4.68
CA PRO A 41 36.41 18.00 -5.77
C PRO A 41 36.18 17.28 -7.11
N GLN A 42 36.68 16.05 -7.27
CA GLN A 42 36.51 15.22 -8.45
C GLN A 42 35.13 14.52 -8.54
N VAL A 43 34.36 14.46 -7.45
CA VAL A 43 33.05 13.81 -7.43
C VAL A 43 32.07 14.56 -8.35
N ARG A 44 31.15 13.80 -8.96
CA ARG A 44 30.03 14.32 -9.75
C ARG A 44 28.71 13.89 -9.12
N PHE A 45 27.71 14.75 -9.22
CA PHE A 45 26.35 14.44 -8.81
C PHE A 45 25.46 14.30 -10.04
N LEU A 46 24.65 13.25 -10.09
CA LEU A 46 23.69 13.00 -11.16
C LEU A 46 22.28 12.95 -10.56
N ILE A 47 21.43 13.89 -10.93
CA ILE A 47 20.03 13.95 -10.52
C ILE A 47 19.18 13.56 -11.73
N ALA A 48 18.60 12.36 -11.71
CA ALA A 48 17.72 11.84 -12.74
C ALA A 48 16.28 11.80 -12.23
N GLY A 49 15.43 12.60 -12.86
CA GLY A 49 14.07 12.83 -12.39
C GLY A 49 13.52 14.16 -12.88
N ASP A 50 12.21 14.32 -12.72
CA ASP A 50 11.52 15.56 -13.05
C ASP A 50 10.49 15.89 -11.95
N GLY A 51 10.05 17.14 -11.91
CA GLY A 51 9.08 17.64 -10.94
C GLY A 51 9.20 19.14 -10.69
N ASP A 52 8.26 19.67 -9.92
CA ASP A 52 8.05 21.11 -9.72
C ASP A 52 9.27 21.84 -9.12
N LEU A 53 10.22 21.11 -8.52
CA LEU A 53 11.42 21.69 -7.93
C LEU A 53 12.61 21.82 -8.89
N MET A 54 12.54 21.34 -10.13
CA MET A 54 13.67 21.31 -11.08
C MET A 54 14.42 22.65 -11.15
N ASP A 55 13.69 23.75 -11.41
CA ASP A 55 14.30 25.07 -11.59
C ASP A 55 14.89 25.63 -10.28
N SER A 56 14.19 25.41 -9.17
CA SER A 56 14.67 25.84 -7.84
C SER A 56 15.95 25.13 -7.42
N LEU A 57 16.09 23.84 -7.72
CA LEU A 57 17.27 23.03 -7.43
C LEU A 57 18.46 23.43 -8.30
N LYS A 58 18.23 23.70 -9.60
CA LYS A 58 19.26 24.27 -10.49
C LYS A 58 19.73 25.65 -10.01
N ALA A 59 18.80 26.50 -9.55
CA ALA A 59 19.15 27.80 -8.98
C ALA A 59 19.97 27.67 -7.69
N GLN A 60 19.61 26.74 -6.80
CA GLN A 60 20.37 26.44 -5.58
C GLN A 60 21.80 25.99 -5.90
N ALA A 61 21.98 25.05 -6.84
CA ALA A 61 23.31 24.58 -7.24
C ALA A 61 24.19 25.71 -7.82
N ARG A 62 23.60 26.66 -8.56
CA ARG A 62 24.29 27.87 -9.06
C ARG A 62 24.67 28.81 -7.93
N ALA A 63 23.75 29.09 -7.01
CA ALA A 63 24.00 29.97 -5.87
C ALA A 63 25.11 29.44 -4.95
N LEU A 64 25.22 28.12 -4.82
CA LEU A 64 26.26 27.44 -4.05
C LEU A 64 27.58 27.25 -4.82
N GLY A 65 27.65 27.67 -6.09
CA GLY A 65 28.87 27.59 -6.90
C GLY A 65 29.27 26.17 -7.34
N ILE A 66 28.33 25.20 -7.32
CA ILE A 66 28.60 23.78 -7.64
C ILE A 66 27.89 23.31 -8.91
N ALA A 67 27.32 24.21 -9.71
CA ALA A 67 26.51 23.86 -10.87
C ALA A 67 27.25 23.04 -11.93
N ASP A 68 28.57 23.21 -12.07
CA ASP A 68 29.43 22.43 -12.97
C ASP A 68 29.64 20.97 -12.48
N ARG A 69 29.31 20.69 -11.23
CA ARG A 69 29.46 19.37 -10.59
C ARG A 69 28.14 18.60 -10.48
N VAL A 70 27.00 19.22 -10.79
CA VAL A 70 25.66 18.61 -10.69
C VAL A 70 25.01 18.53 -12.07
N VAL A 71 24.79 17.31 -12.55
CA VAL A 71 24.09 17.03 -13.80
C VAL A 71 22.62 16.76 -13.51
N PHE A 72 21.73 17.59 -14.04
CA PHE A 72 20.28 17.36 -14.02
C PHE A 72 19.86 16.68 -15.32
N ALA A 73 19.59 15.38 -15.27
CA ALA A 73 19.29 14.55 -16.44
C ALA A 73 17.81 14.54 -16.87
N GLY A 74 16.94 15.23 -16.12
CA GLY A 74 15.51 15.29 -16.40
C GLY A 74 14.81 13.93 -16.22
N HIS A 75 13.58 13.82 -16.74
CA HIS A 75 12.86 12.55 -16.73
C HIS A 75 13.59 11.48 -17.54
N ARG A 76 13.79 10.29 -16.93
CA ARG A 76 14.45 9.15 -17.56
C ARG A 76 13.56 7.91 -17.51
N THR A 77 13.48 7.20 -18.62
CA THR A 77 12.78 5.91 -18.75
C THR A 77 13.75 4.72 -18.78
N ASP A 78 15.05 4.99 -18.88
CA ASP A 78 16.17 4.05 -18.91
C ASP A 78 16.94 4.02 -17.58
N VAL A 79 16.20 3.98 -16.47
CA VAL A 79 16.74 3.97 -15.10
C VAL A 79 17.86 2.94 -14.88
N PRO A 80 17.82 1.71 -15.43
CA PRO A 80 18.94 0.77 -15.28
C PRO A 80 20.26 1.30 -15.85
N ASP A 81 20.23 2.01 -16.98
CA ASP A 81 21.43 2.56 -17.58
C ASP A 81 21.95 3.77 -16.81
N VAL A 82 21.03 4.59 -16.26
CA VAL A 82 21.34 5.69 -15.33
C VAL A 82 22.04 5.14 -14.09
N LEU A 83 21.49 4.10 -13.46
CA LEU A 83 22.12 3.44 -12.31
C LEU A 83 23.46 2.82 -12.70
N GLY A 84 23.59 2.27 -13.91
CA GLY A 84 24.86 1.81 -14.45
C GLY A 84 25.94 2.90 -14.51
N ALA A 85 25.55 4.18 -14.64
CA ALA A 85 26.46 5.31 -14.69
C ALA A 85 26.89 5.84 -13.32
N ILE A 86 26.26 5.43 -12.21
CA ILE A 86 26.58 5.93 -10.85
C ILE A 86 27.38 4.91 -10.04
N ASP A 87 28.03 5.36 -8.98
CA ASP A 87 28.79 4.52 -8.04
C ASP A 87 28.05 4.36 -6.70
N VAL A 88 27.41 5.45 -6.24
CA VAL A 88 26.63 5.51 -5.00
C VAL A 88 25.25 6.08 -5.30
N LEU A 89 24.18 5.41 -4.86
CA LEU A 89 22.84 6.02 -4.83
C LEU A 89 22.66 6.79 -3.51
N ALA A 90 22.28 8.05 -3.62
CA ALA A 90 21.85 8.90 -2.52
C ALA A 90 20.31 8.99 -2.47
N ILE A 91 19.74 8.77 -1.29
CA ILE A 91 18.31 9.00 -1.01
C ILE A 91 18.22 10.03 0.12
N SER A 92 17.65 11.20 -0.18
CA SER A 92 17.54 12.35 0.72
C SER A 92 16.09 12.62 1.19
N SER A 93 15.22 11.60 1.14
CA SER A 93 13.79 11.77 1.40
C SER A 93 13.52 12.24 2.83
N LEU A 94 12.57 13.17 3.00
CA LEU A 94 12.10 13.61 4.32
C LEU A 94 11.12 12.61 4.94
N TYR A 95 10.31 11.98 4.09
CA TYR A 95 9.38 10.92 4.45
C TYR A 95 9.10 10.09 3.20
N GLU A 96 9.06 8.77 3.34
CA GLU A 96 8.71 7.88 2.26
C GLU A 96 8.23 6.55 2.83
N GLY A 97 7.35 5.86 2.10
CA GLY A 97 7.26 4.41 2.23
C GLY A 97 8.57 3.79 1.72
N THR A 98 8.51 2.70 0.98
CA THR A 98 9.74 2.09 0.45
C THR A 98 10.09 2.69 -0.93
N PRO A 99 11.18 3.48 -1.08
CA PRO A 99 11.57 4.02 -2.39
C PRO A 99 11.96 2.91 -3.36
N LEU A 100 11.43 2.95 -4.58
CA LEU A 100 11.84 2.01 -5.64
C LEU A 100 13.32 2.12 -5.98
N ALA A 101 13.84 3.35 -6.07
CA ALA A 101 15.21 3.62 -6.47
C ALA A 101 16.24 2.89 -5.58
N LEU A 102 15.92 2.72 -4.29
CA LEU A 102 16.72 1.95 -3.34
C LEU A 102 16.96 0.54 -3.86
N PHE A 103 15.91 -0.13 -4.29
CA PHE A 103 16.01 -1.49 -4.75
C PHE A 103 16.54 -1.63 -6.18
N GLU A 104 16.23 -0.68 -7.06
CA GLU A 104 16.83 -0.61 -8.39
C GLU A 104 18.35 -0.47 -8.26
N ALA A 105 18.83 0.32 -7.29
CA ALA A 105 20.24 0.44 -6.95
C ALA A 105 20.83 -0.84 -6.34
N MET A 106 20.12 -1.52 -5.43
CA MET A 106 20.57 -2.83 -4.91
C MET A 106 20.75 -3.86 -6.05
N ALA A 107 19.77 -3.95 -6.95
CA ALA A 107 19.81 -4.84 -8.11
C ALA A 107 20.91 -4.46 -9.13
N ALA A 108 21.24 -3.17 -9.22
CA ALA A 108 22.37 -2.67 -10.01
C ALA A 108 23.71 -2.77 -9.27
N GLY A 109 23.72 -3.26 -8.03
CA GLY A 109 24.91 -3.40 -7.19
C GLY A 109 25.58 -2.09 -6.85
N LYS A 110 24.78 -1.10 -6.47
CA LYS A 110 25.25 0.21 -6.06
C LYS A 110 25.25 0.32 -4.55
N ALA A 111 26.28 0.95 -4.00
CA ALA A 111 26.28 1.34 -2.60
C ALA A 111 25.17 2.37 -2.38
N ILE A 112 24.52 2.32 -1.22
CA ILE A 112 23.38 3.18 -0.92
C ILE A 112 23.68 3.97 0.34
N VAL A 113 23.52 5.29 0.25
CA VAL A 113 23.46 6.20 1.39
C VAL A 113 22.08 6.82 1.41
N SER A 114 21.33 6.60 2.48
CA SER A 114 19.92 6.95 2.54
C SER A 114 19.57 7.61 3.87
N THR A 115 18.64 8.55 3.83
CA THR A 115 17.94 9.01 5.03
C THR A 115 17.16 7.86 5.68
N ALA A 116 17.14 7.82 7.00
CA ALA A 116 16.50 6.82 7.85
C ALA A 116 14.99 7.06 7.99
N VAL A 117 14.30 7.24 6.86
CA VAL A 117 12.84 7.26 6.81
C VAL A 117 12.29 5.83 6.87
N ASP A 118 11.04 5.67 7.32
CA ASP A 118 10.44 4.38 7.68
C ASP A 118 10.69 3.29 6.62
N GLY A 119 10.32 3.53 5.36
CA GLY A 119 10.52 2.47 4.36
C GLY A 119 11.97 2.28 3.89
N CYS A 120 12.92 3.17 4.19
CA CYS A 120 14.34 2.87 3.98
C CYS A 120 14.90 1.99 5.10
N ARG A 121 14.47 2.20 6.35
CA ARG A 121 14.88 1.40 7.51
C ARG A 121 14.34 -0.02 7.48
N GLU A 122 13.21 -0.23 6.81
CA GLU A 122 12.64 -1.57 6.59
C GLU A 122 13.51 -2.44 5.66
N VAL A 123 14.40 -1.84 4.86
CA VAL A 123 15.20 -2.55 3.85
C VAL A 123 16.68 -2.50 4.17
N LEU A 124 17.17 -1.36 4.64
CA LEU A 124 18.58 -1.14 4.91
C LEU A 124 18.91 -1.42 6.36
N THR A 125 19.97 -2.20 6.58
CA THR A 125 20.65 -2.34 7.85
C THR A 125 21.89 -1.46 7.80
N ASP A 126 21.96 -0.47 8.69
CA ASP A 126 23.03 0.53 8.69
C ASP A 126 24.42 -0.12 8.80
N GLY A 127 25.35 0.33 7.96
CA GLY A 127 26.72 -0.19 7.84
C GLY A 127 26.83 -1.57 7.18
N VAL A 128 25.71 -2.25 6.88
CA VAL A 128 25.71 -3.62 6.34
C VAL A 128 25.18 -3.66 4.91
N THR A 129 23.96 -3.16 4.67
CA THR A 129 23.35 -3.14 3.33
C THR A 129 23.21 -1.72 2.75
N GLY A 130 23.53 -0.71 3.54
CA GLY A 130 23.64 0.70 3.16
C GLY A 130 24.07 1.54 4.37
N VAL A 131 24.24 2.85 4.18
CA VAL A 131 24.48 3.80 5.27
C VAL A 131 23.20 4.60 5.51
N LEU A 132 22.76 4.68 6.77
CA LEU A 132 21.56 5.40 7.17
C LEU A 132 21.90 6.69 7.93
N VAL A 133 21.25 7.79 7.57
CA VAL A 133 21.45 9.13 8.19
C VAL A 133 20.12 9.78 8.56
N PRO A 134 20.04 10.73 9.50
CA PRO A 134 18.78 11.42 9.80
C PRO A 134 18.19 12.17 8.59
N PRO A 135 16.86 12.18 8.38
CA PRO A 135 16.22 12.96 7.32
C PRO A 135 16.32 14.47 7.59
N GLY A 136 16.59 15.23 6.53
CA GLY A 136 16.69 16.70 6.62
C GLY A 136 17.99 17.22 7.25
N ASP A 137 18.99 16.34 7.43
CA ASP A 137 20.32 16.69 7.93
C ASP A 137 21.35 16.54 6.80
N GLU A 138 21.69 17.66 6.15
CA GLU A 138 22.65 17.69 5.06
C GLU A 138 24.09 17.39 5.51
N ALA A 139 24.43 17.68 6.77
CA ALA A 139 25.75 17.42 7.32
C ALA A 139 25.94 15.91 7.49
N ALA A 140 24.98 15.22 8.10
CA ALA A 140 25.00 13.78 8.25
C ALA A 140 24.98 13.06 6.89
N LEU A 141 24.19 13.56 5.93
CA LEU A 141 24.18 13.01 4.57
C LEU A 141 25.54 13.15 3.88
N ALA A 142 26.21 14.30 4.02
CA ALA A 142 27.55 14.50 3.48
C ALA A 142 28.58 13.55 4.12
N GLU A 143 28.56 13.38 5.44
CA GLU A 143 29.46 12.45 6.14
C GLU A 143 29.19 10.99 5.76
N GLY A 144 27.93 10.60 5.61
CA GLY A 144 27.55 9.28 5.13
C GLY A 144 28.06 9.00 3.72
N LEU A 145 27.98 9.99 2.82
CA LEU A 145 28.54 9.90 1.46
C LEU A 145 30.06 9.82 1.49
N LEU A 146 30.73 10.68 2.26
CA LEU A 146 32.19 10.68 2.39
C LEU A 146 32.72 9.38 2.98
N LYS A 147 32.04 8.80 3.98
CA LYS A 147 32.37 7.50 4.55
C LYS A 147 32.43 6.40 3.48
N VAL A 148 31.49 6.40 2.54
CA VAL A 148 31.47 5.41 1.44
C VAL A 148 32.48 5.77 0.34
N LEU A 149 32.61 7.05 -0.02
CA LEU A 149 33.49 7.50 -1.10
C LEU A 149 34.99 7.44 -0.74
N ASP A 150 35.35 7.59 0.54
CA ASP A 150 36.72 7.56 1.05
C ASP A 150 37.20 6.14 1.40
N ASP A 151 36.30 5.14 1.43
CA ASP A 151 36.61 3.74 1.76
C ASP A 151 36.21 2.80 0.60
N PRO A 152 37.11 2.56 -0.38
CA PRO A 152 36.84 1.67 -1.51
C PRO A 152 36.46 0.24 -1.11
N PRO A 153 37.10 -0.39 -0.09
CA PRO A 153 36.62 -1.66 0.47
C PRO A 153 35.16 -1.63 0.95
N LEU A 154 34.76 -0.59 1.69
CA LEU A 154 33.38 -0.43 2.15
C LEU A 154 32.42 -0.25 0.98
N LEU A 155 32.76 0.60 0.01
CA LEU A 155 31.96 0.80 -1.21
C LEU A 155 31.75 -0.54 -1.94
N ALA A 156 32.81 -1.32 -2.16
CA ALA A 156 32.72 -2.63 -2.80
C ALA A 156 31.91 -3.63 -1.96
N SER A 157 32.03 -3.58 -0.63
CA SER A 157 31.26 -4.43 0.29
C SER A 157 29.76 -4.13 0.22
N LEU A 158 29.38 -2.86 0.32
CA LEU A 158 27.98 -2.42 0.25
C LEU A 158 27.37 -2.74 -1.13
N SER A 159 28.11 -2.49 -2.21
CA SER A 159 27.69 -2.83 -3.58
C SER A 159 27.46 -4.34 -3.77
N ARG A 160 28.36 -5.19 -3.25
CA ARG A 160 28.19 -6.66 -3.30
C ARG A 160 27.07 -7.17 -2.41
N THR A 161 26.88 -6.57 -1.24
CA THR A 161 25.85 -6.99 -0.28
C THR A 161 24.46 -6.56 -0.76
N GLY A 162 24.34 -5.41 -1.41
CA GLY A 162 23.14 -5.02 -2.16
C GLY A 162 22.76 -6.04 -3.24
N LEU A 163 23.75 -6.52 -4.01
CA LEU A 163 23.55 -7.62 -4.99
C LEU A 163 23.17 -8.94 -4.32
N ARG A 164 23.85 -9.35 -3.24
CA ARG A 164 23.55 -10.62 -2.54
C ARG A 164 22.21 -10.61 -1.82
N GLY A 165 21.80 -9.47 -1.27
CA GLY A 165 20.45 -9.25 -0.76
C GLY A 165 19.37 -9.31 -1.85
N SER A 166 19.76 -9.12 -3.11
CA SER A 166 18.92 -9.37 -4.30
C SER A 166 19.00 -10.82 -4.83
N ASP A 167 20.04 -11.58 -4.48
CA ASP A 167 20.35 -12.94 -4.95
C ASP A 167 19.99 -14.07 -3.96
N GLY A 168 18.86 -13.96 -3.25
CA GLY A 168 18.29 -15.13 -2.56
C GLY A 168 18.09 -16.28 -3.56
N GLY A 169 18.67 -17.46 -3.32
CA GLY A 169 18.78 -18.62 -4.25
C GLY A 169 17.48 -19.16 -4.89
N ALA A 170 16.34 -18.51 -4.66
CA ALA A 170 15.08 -18.69 -5.37
C ALA A 170 15.10 -18.17 -6.83
N LEU A 171 15.81 -17.07 -7.13
CA LEU A 171 15.84 -16.48 -8.49
C LEU A 171 16.50 -17.40 -9.53
N ARG A 172 17.54 -18.15 -9.15
CA ARG A 172 18.17 -19.16 -10.04
C ARG A 172 17.30 -20.40 -10.27
N ARG A 173 16.45 -20.76 -9.31
CA ARG A 173 15.46 -21.86 -9.45
C ARG A 173 14.24 -21.43 -10.28
N ALA A 174 13.83 -20.16 -10.18
CA ALA A 174 12.77 -19.57 -10.99
C ALA A 174 13.15 -19.36 -12.48
N ALA A 175 14.46 -19.34 -12.82
CA ALA A 175 14.94 -18.93 -14.14
C ALA A 175 15.25 -20.06 -15.13
N GLY A 176 15.18 -21.34 -14.75
CA GLY A 176 15.29 -22.47 -15.69
C GLY A 176 16.40 -22.33 -16.74
N GLY A 177 17.68 -22.32 -16.34
CA GLY A 177 18.81 -22.31 -17.27
C GLY A 177 19.10 -20.96 -17.96
N GLY A 178 20.29 -20.86 -18.55
CA GLY A 178 21.01 -19.61 -18.91
C GLY A 178 20.36 -18.61 -19.88
N GLY A 179 19.11 -18.80 -20.31
CA GLY A 179 18.37 -17.87 -21.17
C GLY A 179 17.30 -17.01 -20.47
N GLY A 180 16.93 -17.32 -19.23
CA GLY A 180 15.79 -16.69 -18.54
C GLY A 180 15.99 -15.22 -18.15
N LEU A 181 17.22 -14.82 -17.84
CA LEU A 181 17.53 -13.50 -17.28
C LEU A 181 17.24 -12.34 -18.26
N MET A 182 17.35 -12.60 -19.56
CA MET A 182 17.13 -11.59 -20.61
C MET A 182 15.64 -11.38 -20.92
N ARG A 183 14.80 -12.41 -20.73
CA ARG A 183 13.32 -12.29 -20.80
C ARG A 183 12.73 -11.63 -19.54
N LEU A 184 13.31 -11.90 -18.37
CA LEU A 184 12.96 -11.26 -17.09
C LEU A 184 13.20 -9.73 -17.12
N ARG A 185 14.29 -9.27 -17.77
CA ARG A 185 14.57 -7.83 -18.01
C ARG A 185 13.51 -7.11 -18.85
N LYS A 186 12.77 -7.82 -19.71
CA LYS A 186 11.62 -7.24 -20.46
C LYS A 186 10.37 -7.11 -19.58
N LEU A 187 10.15 -8.03 -18.64
CA LEU A 187 9.01 -8.04 -17.71
C LEU A 187 9.16 -7.02 -16.57
N ALA A 188 10.39 -6.71 -16.14
CA ALA A 188 10.68 -5.67 -15.14
C ALA A 188 10.32 -4.23 -15.59
N ARG A 189 9.95 -4.03 -16.87
CA ARG A 189 9.37 -2.76 -17.37
C ARG A 189 7.94 -2.49 -16.85
N GLY A 190 7.37 -3.41 -16.06
CA GLY A 190 5.99 -3.38 -15.56
C GLY A 190 5.67 -2.43 -14.38
N GLY A 191 6.62 -1.61 -13.90
CA GLY A 191 6.40 -0.64 -12.82
C GLY A 191 6.36 -1.24 -11.39
N LYS A 192 6.09 -0.39 -10.39
CA LYS A 192 6.14 -0.64 -8.91
C LYS A 192 5.69 -2.05 -8.49
N ASP A 193 4.58 -2.55 -9.02
CA ASP A 193 3.91 -3.75 -8.51
C ASP A 193 4.60 -5.04 -8.92
N ALA A 194 5.09 -5.12 -10.16
CA ALA A 194 5.80 -6.32 -10.60
C ALA A 194 7.04 -6.53 -9.73
N TRP A 195 7.72 -5.44 -9.42
CA TRP A 195 8.94 -5.45 -8.63
C TRP A 195 8.67 -5.69 -7.12
N GLU A 196 7.63 -5.09 -6.53
CA GLU A 196 7.18 -5.42 -5.16
C GLU A 196 6.83 -6.91 -5.01
N VAL A 197 6.19 -7.49 -6.02
CA VAL A 197 5.86 -8.92 -6.05
C VAL A 197 7.12 -9.77 -6.11
N PHE A 198 8.08 -9.43 -6.97
CA PHE A 198 9.37 -10.15 -7.04
C PHE A 198 10.20 -10.01 -5.76
N ARG A 199 10.23 -8.82 -5.14
CA ARG A 199 10.86 -8.61 -3.83
C ARG A 199 10.26 -9.54 -2.78
N ASP A 200 8.94 -9.53 -2.66
CA ASP A 200 8.26 -10.31 -1.64
C ASP A 200 8.35 -11.82 -1.91
N ILE A 201 8.44 -12.24 -3.18
CA ILE A 201 8.81 -13.62 -3.56
C ILE A 201 10.22 -13.96 -3.07
N GLY A 202 11.21 -13.08 -3.30
CA GLY A 202 12.59 -13.29 -2.85
C GLY A 202 12.73 -13.36 -1.33
N LEU A 203 11.85 -12.65 -0.59
CA LEU A 203 11.74 -12.69 0.87
C LEU A 203 10.90 -13.88 1.40
N GLY A 204 10.44 -14.79 0.54
CA GLY A 204 9.63 -15.95 0.96
C GLY A 204 8.25 -15.58 1.48
N ARG A 205 7.72 -14.39 1.15
CA ARG A 205 6.41 -13.89 1.61
C ARG A 205 5.25 -14.36 0.72
N TYR A 206 5.52 -15.20 -0.28
CA TYR A 206 4.49 -15.83 -1.12
C TYR A 206 4.59 -17.35 -1.10
N PRO A 207 3.46 -18.07 -1.22
CA PRO A 207 3.49 -19.52 -1.28
C PRO A 207 4.14 -19.99 -2.57
N ASP A 208 4.75 -21.17 -2.57
CA ASP A 208 5.50 -21.70 -3.71
C ASP A 208 4.68 -21.72 -5.01
N PHE A 209 3.36 -21.96 -4.91
CA PHE A 209 2.48 -21.97 -6.08
C PHE A 209 2.42 -20.63 -6.84
N VAL A 210 2.72 -19.50 -6.21
CA VAL A 210 2.76 -18.20 -6.88
C VAL A 210 3.87 -18.15 -7.94
N THR A 211 4.92 -18.96 -7.77
CA THR A 211 6.05 -19.04 -8.71
C THR A 211 6.03 -20.30 -9.59
N GLY A 212 4.91 -21.03 -9.60
CA GLY A 212 4.77 -22.26 -10.37
C GLY A 212 5.01 -23.54 -9.55
N GLY A 213 5.41 -23.43 -8.28
CA GLY A 213 5.60 -24.57 -7.37
C GLY A 213 4.29 -25.27 -6.96
N PRO A 214 4.37 -26.29 -6.10
CA PRO A 214 3.18 -26.95 -5.54
C PRO A 214 2.48 -26.09 -4.48
N LEU A 215 1.26 -26.48 -4.12
CA LEU A 215 0.64 -26.09 -2.84
C LEU A 215 0.94 -27.21 -1.85
N ALA A 216 1.52 -26.90 -0.69
CA ALA A 216 1.86 -27.93 0.29
C ALA A 216 0.58 -28.54 0.89
N ARG A 217 0.65 -29.83 1.26
CA ARG A 217 -0.52 -30.53 1.79
C ARG A 217 -0.94 -29.93 3.13
N GLY A 218 -2.22 -29.57 3.24
CA GLY A 218 -2.78 -28.96 4.46
C GLY A 218 -2.62 -27.43 4.53
N ASP A 219 -1.87 -26.82 3.61
CA ASP A 219 -1.85 -25.36 3.48
C ASP A 219 -3.21 -24.90 2.94
N VAL A 220 -3.81 -23.89 3.58
CA VAL A 220 -5.05 -23.25 3.15
C VAL A 220 -4.77 -21.80 2.77
N PRO A 221 -4.56 -21.49 1.49
CA PRO A 221 -4.32 -20.13 1.03
C PRO A 221 -5.53 -19.23 1.32
N VAL A 222 -5.27 -18.03 1.84
CA VAL A 222 -6.29 -17.01 2.10
C VAL A 222 -6.17 -15.89 1.07
N PHE A 223 -7.22 -15.70 0.27
CA PHE A 223 -7.27 -14.66 -0.76
C PHE A 223 -8.06 -13.45 -0.27
N VAL A 224 -7.55 -12.25 -0.53
CA VAL A 224 -8.25 -10.99 -0.26
C VAL A 224 -8.80 -10.39 -1.56
N PHE A 225 -10.07 -10.01 -1.51
CA PHE A 225 -10.82 -9.30 -2.55
C PHE A 225 -11.35 -7.99 -1.98
N HIS A 226 -11.61 -7.01 -2.85
CA HIS A 226 -12.27 -5.76 -2.48
C HIS A 226 -13.54 -5.59 -3.34
N SER A 227 -13.37 -5.26 -4.62
CA SER A 227 -14.47 -5.14 -5.59
C SER A 227 -14.49 -6.32 -6.55
N LEU A 228 -15.69 -6.72 -6.98
CA LEU A 228 -15.90 -7.88 -7.83
C LEU A 228 -16.47 -7.50 -9.20
N GLU A 229 -15.79 -7.94 -10.25
CA GLU A 229 -16.28 -7.89 -11.62
C GLU A 229 -16.80 -9.27 -12.04
N PRO A 230 -17.99 -9.37 -12.67
CA PRO A 230 -18.61 -10.65 -13.01
C PRO A 230 -17.71 -11.57 -13.82
N GLU A 231 -17.02 -11.04 -14.84
CA GLU A 231 -16.18 -11.83 -15.73
C GLU A 231 -14.92 -12.33 -15.04
N SER A 232 -14.29 -11.50 -14.21
CA SER A 232 -13.05 -11.88 -13.53
C SER A 232 -13.33 -12.83 -12.37
N PHE A 233 -14.30 -12.50 -11.53
CA PHE A 233 -14.66 -13.31 -10.37
C PHE A 233 -15.29 -14.64 -10.81
N GLY A 234 -16.19 -14.62 -11.80
CA GLY A 234 -16.78 -15.85 -12.36
C GLY A 234 -15.73 -16.78 -12.97
N ARG A 235 -14.69 -16.23 -13.62
CA ARG A 235 -13.55 -17.03 -14.11
C ARG A 235 -12.76 -17.66 -12.97
N GLN A 236 -12.51 -16.93 -11.89
CA GLN A 236 -11.79 -17.44 -10.71
C GLN A 236 -12.58 -18.55 -10.00
N LEU A 237 -13.88 -18.39 -9.79
CA LEU A 237 -14.71 -19.44 -9.17
C LEU A 237 -14.83 -20.68 -10.06
N ARG A 238 -14.98 -20.51 -11.37
CA ARG A 238 -14.92 -21.62 -12.33
C ARG A 238 -13.59 -22.36 -12.23
N TYR A 239 -12.47 -21.64 -12.15
CA TYR A 239 -11.15 -22.22 -12.00
C TYR A 239 -11.04 -23.08 -10.74
N LEU A 240 -11.56 -22.61 -9.61
CA LEU A 240 -11.61 -23.39 -8.37
C LEU A 240 -12.45 -24.65 -8.54
N ALA A 241 -13.65 -24.53 -9.09
CA ALA A 241 -14.58 -25.63 -9.28
C ALA A 241 -14.04 -26.72 -10.23
N GLU A 242 -13.47 -26.33 -11.37
CA GLU A 242 -12.87 -27.26 -12.34
C GLU A 242 -11.61 -27.98 -11.81
N ASN A 243 -11.05 -27.49 -10.71
CA ASN A 243 -9.84 -28.02 -10.08
C ASN A 243 -10.09 -28.56 -8.67
N ASP A 244 -11.35 -28.88 -8.35
CA ASP A 244 -11.77 -29.50 -7.09
C ASP A 244 -11.35 -28.72 -5.83
N TYR A 245 -11.21 -27.40 -5.94
CA TYR A 245 -11.02 -26.55 -4.76
C TYR A 245 -12.34 -26.26 -4.08
N CYS A 246 -12.35 -26.35 -2.75
CA CYS A 246 -13.47 -25.95 -1.92
C CYS A 246 -13.12 -24.72 -1.09
N THR A 247 -14.11 -23.87 -0.85
CA THR A 247 -13.99 -22.72 0.05
C THR A 247 -14.37 -23.12 1.48
N LEU A 248 -13.60 -22.68 2.47
CA LEU A 248 -13.95 -22.86 3.88
C LEU A 248 -14.84 -21.75 4.42
N ALA A 249 -15.68 -22.07 5.39
CA ALA A 249 -16.23 -21.09 6.33
C ALA A 249 -15.16 -20.65 7.34
N ALA A 250 -15.33 -19.49 7.99
CA ALA A 250 -14.33 -18.97 8.93
C ALA A 250 -14.09 -19.91 10.12
N ASP A 251 -15.15 -20.50 10.68
CA ASP A 251 -15.03 -21.49 11.76
C ASP A 251 -14.28 -22.75 11.34
N GLN A 252 -14.50 -23.24 10.11
CA GLN A 252 -13.78 -24.39 9.58
C GLN A 252 -12.29 -24.08 9.45
N TYR A 253 -11.97 -22.88 8.96
CA TYR A 253 -10.59 -22.40 8.88
C TYR A 253 -9.97 -22.25 10.27
N PHE A 254 -10.71 -21.71 11.24
CA PHE A 254 -10.25 -21.59 12.62
C PHE A 254 -10.00 -22.95 13.26
N CYS A 255 -10.92 -23.89 13.15
CA CYS A 255 -10.74 -25.26 13.65
C CYS A 255 -9.52 -25.93 13.02
N ALA A 256 -9.31 -25.77 11.71
CA ALA A 256 -8.11 -26.27 11.03
C ALA A 256 -6.84 -25.64 11.60
N LEU A 257 -6.84 -24.32 11.81
CA LEU A 257 -5.69 -23.59 12.34
C LEU A 257 -5.38 -23.96 13.80
N MET A 258 -6.39 -24.25 14.60
CA MET A 258 -6.24 -24.71 15.99
C MET A 258 -5.89 -26.21 16.10
N GLY A 259 -5.76 -26.92 14.97
CA GLY A 259 -5.47 -28.36 14.96
C GLY A 259 -6.68 -29.24 15.34
N ALA A 260 -7.88 -28.66 15.45
CA ALA A 260 -9.13 -29.34 15.81
C ALA A 260 -9.85 -29.97 14.61
N GLY A 261 -9.10 -30.33 13.56
CA GLY A 261 -9.61 -30.91 12.32
C GLY A 261 -8.62 -30.76 11.19
N LYS A 262 -8.70 -31.64 10.19
CA LYS A 262 -7.87 -31.53 8.98
C LYS A 262 -8.68 -30.82 7.88
N PRO A 263 -8.18 -29.72 7.29
CA PRO A 263 -8.84 -29.11 6.15
C PRO A 263 -8.82 -30.07 4.96
N PRO A 264 -9.80 -29.98 4.04
CA PRO A 264 -9.73 -30.66 2.75
C PRO A 264 -8.39 -30.39 2.04
N ASP A 265 -7.88 -31.38 1.29
CA ASP A 265 -6.56 -31.29 0.64
C ASP A 265 -6.48 -30.12 -0.38
N ARG A 266 -7.63 -29.61 -0.87
CA ARG A 266 -7.76 -28.45 -1.78
C ARG A 266 -8.67 -27.36 -1.21
N ALA A 267 -8.41 -26.96 0.02
CA ALA A 267 -9.14 -25.87 0.66
C ALA A 267 -8.52 -24.49 0.36
N VAL A 268 -9.38 -23.49 0.18
CA VAL A 268 -9.01 -22.07 0.16
C VAL A 268 -9.96 -21.27 1.05
N LEU A 269 -9.52 -20.11 1.50
CA LEU A 269 -10.40 -19.14 2.16
C LEU A 269 -10.50 -17.90 1.28
N LEU A 270 -11.73 -17.48 0.97
CA LEU A 270 -11.99 -16.25 0.22
C LEU A 270 -12.44 -15.17 1.22
N THR A 271 -11.66 -14.10 1.33
CA THR A 271 -11.93 -12.97 2.21
C THR A 271 -12.24 -11.72 1.40
N PHE A 272 -13.20 -10.93 1.85
CA PHE A 272 -13.65 -9.72 1.17
C PHE A 272 -13.64 -8.56 2.16
N ASP A 273 -12.88 -7.51 1.88
CA ASP A 273 -12.76 -6.37 2.78
C ASP A 273 -13.80 -5.27 2.44
N ASP A 274 -14.04 -4.39 3.40
CA ASP A 274 -14.84 -3.16 3.33
C ASP A 274 -16.37 -3.29 3.19
N GLY A 275 -16.91 -4.46 2.85
CA GLY A 275 -18.35 -4.63 2.62
C GLY A 275 -18.83 -3.93 1.34
N ARG A 276 -18.06 -4.05 0.26
CA ARG A 276 -18.34 -3.41 -1.03
C ARG A 276 -19.65 -3.90 -1.67
N GLY A 277 -20.35 -3.00 -2.37
CA GLY A 277 -21.66 -3.30 -2.95
C GLY A 277 -21.67 -4.40 -4.02
N SER A 278 -20.53 -4.68 -4.65
CA SER A 278 -20.39 -5.83 -5.57
C SER A 278 -20.52 -7.19 -4.89
N LEU A 279 -20.43 -7.28 -3.56
CA LEU A 279 -20.70 -8.52 -2.82
C LEU A 279 -22.15 -8.97 -2.98
N TRP A 280 -23.11 -8.04 -2.99
CA TRP A 280 -24.50 -8.34 -3.31
C TRP A 280 -24.66 -8.59 -4.82
N SER A 281 -24.20 -7.64 -5.62
CA SER A 281 -24.57 -7.62 -7.03
C SER A 281 -23.83 -8.66 -7.88
N VAL A 282 -22.65 -9.13 -7.45
CA VAL A 282 -21.80 -10.08 -8.19
C VAL A 282 -21.38 -11.25 -7.30
N GLY A 283 -20.89 -10.98 -6.09
CA GLY A 283 -20.30 -11.98 -5.20
C GLY A 283 -21.29 -13.09 -4.83
N PHE A 284 -22.43 -12.72 -4.27
CA PHE A 284 -23.49 -13.62 -3.84
C PHE A 284 -23.99 -14.56 -4.94
N PRO A 285 -24.50 -14.06 -6.09
CA PRO A 285 -25.04 -14.94 -7.13
C PRO A 285 -23.99 -15.90 -7.70
N LEU A 286 -22.73 -15.47 -7.81
CA LEU A 286 -21.66 -16.31 -8.34
C LEU A 286 -21.17 -17.34 -7.33
N LEU A 287 -20.96 -16.97 -6.06
CA LEU A 287 -20.58 -17.94 -5.03
C LEU A 287 -21.66 -19.00 -4.82
N LYS A 288 -22.93 -18.58 -4.77
CA LYS A 288 -24.10 -19.47 -4.68
C LYS A 288 -24.12 -20.48 -5.83
N ARG A 289 -23.88 -20.05 -7.07
CA ARG A 289 -23.82 -20.93 -8.26
C ARG A 289 -22.80 -22.05 -8.13
N TYR A 290 -21.63 -21.75 -7.56
CA TYR A 290 -20.55 -22.72 -7.41
C TYR A 290 -20.57 -23.46 -6.06
N GLY A 291 -21.59 -23.23 -5.22
CA GLY A 291 -21.66 -23.84 -3.88
C GLY A 291 -20.52 -23.40 -2.96
N MET A 292 -19.99 -22.19 -3.18
CA MET A 292 -18.84 -21.63 -2.48
C MET A 292 -19.25 -20.58 -1.45
N ARG A 293 -18.35 -20.30 -0.52
CA ARG A 293 -18.55 -19.38 0.61
C ARG A 293 -17.43 -18.35 0.70
N GLY A 294 -17.71 -17.26 1.40
CA GLY A 294 -16.76 -16.17 1.64
C GLY A 294 -16.85 -15.62 3.06
N VAL A 295 -15.76 -15.03 3.54
CA VAL A 295 -15.72 -14.27 4.80
C VAL A 295 -15.61 -12.79 4.46
N VAL A 296 -16.53 -11.97 4.94
CA VAL A 296 -16.61 -10.55 4.66
C VAL A 296 -16.22 -9.76 5.91
N PHE A 297 -15.18 -8.94 5.82
CA PHE A 297 -14.79 -8.02 6.89
C PHE A 297 -15.49 -6.67 6.68
N LEU A 298 -16.49 -6.40 7.51
CA LEU A 298 -17.35 -5.22 7.44
C LEU A 298 -16.77 -4.03 8.21
N VAL A 299 -17.03 -2.82 7.70
CA VAL A 299 -16.80 -1.55 8.41
C VAL A 299 -18.15 -0.99 8.88
N PRO A 300 -18.73 -1.50 9.98
CA PRO A 300 -20.14 -1.30 10.32
C PRO A 300 -20.52 0.16 10.64
N GLY A 301 -19.55 1.02 10.94
CA GLY A 301 -19.75 2.46 11.09
C GLY A 301 -20.02 3.18 9.76
N ARG A 302 -19.66 2.58 8.62
CA ARG A 302 -19.82 3.16 7.27
C ARG A 302 -20.93 2.54 6.43
N ILE A 303 -21.57 1.49 6.94
CA ILE A 303 -22.63 0.77 6.22
C ILE A 303 -23.94 1.56 6.32
N PRO A 304 -24.51 2.02 5.19
CA PRO A 304 -25.79 2.73 5.19
C PRO A 304 -26.97 1.77 5.39
N SER A 305 -28.11 2.33 5.78
CA SER A 305 -29.41 1.65 5.68
C SER A 305 -30.15 2.14 4.43
N ARG A 306 -30.73 1.21 3.69
CA ARG A 306 -31.52 1.44 2.47
C ARG A 306 -32.79 0.58 2.54
N PRO A 307 -33.81 0.99 3.33
CA PRO A 307 -35.06 0.25 3.44
C PRO A 307 -35.78 0.26 2.08
N GLY A 308 -36.37 -0.88 1.72
CA GLY A 308 -37.07 -1.06 0.45
C GLY A 308 -36.72 -2.38 -0.23
N PRO A 309 -37.13 -2.57 -1.49
CA PRO A 309 -36.76 -3.76 -2.25
C PRO A 309 -35.24 -3.82 -2.45
N LEU A 310 -34.69 -5.03 -2.35
CA LEU A 310 -33.28 -5.25 -2.62
C LEU A 310 -33.01 -5.01 -4.13
N PRO A 311 -31.88 -4.36 -4.46
CA PRO A 311 -31.56 -4.03 -5.85
C PRO A 311 -31.23 -5.28 -6.67
N PRO A 312 -31.27 -5.21 -8.01
CA PRO A 312 -30.96 -6.36 -8.85
C PRO A 312 -29.50 -6.79 -8.69
N ASN A 313 -29.25 -8.07 -8.95
CA ASN A 313 -27.92 -8.67 -8.97
C ASN A 313 -27.65 -9.42 -10.28
N TRP A 314 -26.51 -10.10 -10.36
CA TRP A 314 -26.09 -10.78 -11.59
C TRP A 314 -27.02 -11.92 -12.04
N GLU A 315 -27.77 -12.57 -11.13
CA GLU A 315 -28.82 -13.53 -11.51
C GLU A 315 -29.96 -12.83 -12.29
N ASP A 316 -30.28 -11.58 -11.96
CA ASP A 316 -31.28 -10.80 -12.70
C ASP A 316 -30.79 -10.39 -14.08
N VAL A 317 -29.50 -10.08 -14.22
CA VAL A 317 -28.89 -9.78 -15.52
C VAL A 317 -28.94 -10.99 -16.45
N GLU A 318 -28.52 -12.15 -15.96
CA GLU A 318 -28.53 -13.39 -16.75
C GLU A 318 -29.93 -13.86 -17.11
N ALA A 319 -30.93 -13.55 -16.27
CA ALA A 319 -32.33 -13.83 -16.55
C ALA A 319 -33.02 -12.74 -17.40
N GLY A 320 -32.30 -11.70 -17.84
CA GLY A 320 -32.85 -10.61 -18.63
C GLY A 320 -33.80 -9.68 -17.88
N ARG A 321 -33.79 -9.70 -16.54
CA ARG A 321 -34.62 -8.85 -15.66
C ARG A 321 -33.97 -7.50 -15.33
N ALA A 322 -32.65 -7.38 -15.51
CA ALA A 322 -31.92 -6.14 -15.27
C ALA A 322 -30.80 -5.92 -16.31
N PRO A 323 -30.48 -4.67 -16.67
CA PRO A 323 -29.35 -4.37 -17.55
C PRO A 323 -28.01 -4.57 -16.85
N ALA A 324 -27.03 -5.17 -17.54
CA ALA A 324 -25.69 -5.40 -16.98
C ALA A 324 -24.99 -4.11 -16.52
N ALA A 325 -25.28 -2.97 -17.18
CA ALA A 325 -24.70 -1.67 -16.84
C ALA A 325 -25.09 -1.19 -15.43
N GLU A 326 -26.32 -1.50 -14.98
CA GLU A 326 -26.80 -1.13 -13.65
C GLU A 326 -26.03 -1.90 -12.56
N VAL A 327 -25.86 -3.21 -12.73
CA VAL A 327 -25.08 -4.03 -11.79
C VAL A 327 -23.60 -3.65 -11.77
N ARG A 328 -22.99 -3.37 -12.94
CA ARG A 328 -21.57 -3.00 -13.05
C ARG A 328 -21.25 -1.61 -12.49
N SER A 329 -22.16 -0.65 -12.65
CA SER A 329 -21.95 0.73 -12.19
C SER A 329 -22.31 0.95 -10.72
N ARG A 330 -22.85 -0.09 -10.06
CA ARG A 330 -23.34 -0.02 -8.67
C ARG A 330 -22.37 0.65 -7.70
N GLU A 331 -21.08 0.29 -7.78
CA GLU A 331 -20.08 0.84 -6.86
C GLU A 331 -19.66 2.28 -7.17
N ALA A 332 -19.98 2.80 -8.36
CA ALA A 332 -19.69 4.16 -8.75
C ALA A 332 -20.75 5.16 -8.26
N GLY A 333 -21.89 4.68 -7.77
CA GLY A 333 -23.00 5.51 -7.28
C GLY A 333 -23.34 5.25 -5.81
N ALA A 334 -24.62 5.45 -5.46
CA ALA A 334 -25.12 5.28 -4.11
C ALA A 334 -24.98 3.85 -3.54
N GLY A 335 -24.61 2.86 -4.37
CA GLY A 335 -24.39 1.46 -4.02
C GLY A 335 -22.91 1.07 -3.79
N ALA A 336 -22.02 2.03 -3.50
CA ALA A 336 -20.60 1.78 -3.23
C ALA A 336 -20.34 0.67 -2.18
N LEU A 337 -21.13 0.69 -1.11
CA LEU A 337 -21.13 -0.31 -0.03
C LEU A 337 -22.46 -1.04 0.02
N LEU A 338 -22.43 -2.27 0.56
CA LEU A 338 -23.63 -2.98 0.99
C LEU A 338 -24.47 -2.10 1.94
N SER A 339 -25.80 -2.25 1.91
CA SER A 339 -26.64 -1.75 3.00
C SER A 339 -26.84 -2.81 4.08
N TRP A 340 -27.33 -2.39 5.25
CA TRP A 340 -27.69 -3.33 6.31
C TRP A 340 -28.77 -4.33 5.89
N GLU A 341 -29.73 -3.92 5.07
CA GLU A 341 -30.80 -4.79 4.53
C GLU A 341 -30.21 -5.88 3.61
N GLU A 342 -29.20 -5.52 2.81
CA GLU A 342 -28.48 -6.49 1.98
C GLU A 342 -27.68 -7.47 2.84
N ILE A 343 -26.98 -6.98 3.87
CA ILE A 343 -26.22 -7.81 4.80
C ILE A 343 -27.12 -8.79 5.54
N GLU A 344 -28.27 -8.33 6.05
CA GLU A 344 -29.26 -9.17 6.73
C GLU A 344 -29.86 -10.22 5.80
N ALA A 345 -30.12 -9.86 4.54
CA ALA A 345 -30.58 -10.82 3.54
C ALA A 345 -29.50 -11.87 3.25
N LEU A 346 -28.25 -11.44 3.07
CA LEU A 346 -27.11 -12.33 2.80
C LEU A 346 -26.78 -13.24 3.99
N ALA A 347 -26.88 -12.74 5.23
CA ALA A 347 -26.59 -13.51 6.44
C ALA A 347 -27.49 -14.73 6.58
N LYS A 348 -28.73 -14.66 6.09
CA LYS A 348 -29.68 -15.78 6.09
C LYS A 348 -29.36 -16.88 5.07
N THR A 349 -28.44 -16.62 4.14
CA THR A 349 -28.11 -17.56 3.05
C THR A 349 -26.99 -18.53 3.40
N GLY A 350 -26.14 -18.17 4.37
CA GLY A 350 -24.92 -18.92 4.71
C GLY A 350 -23.82 -18.89 3.63
N VAL A 351 -23.96 -18.08 2.57
CA VAL A 351 -22.92 -17.88 1.55
C VAL A 351 -21.79 -17.01 2.08
N PHE A 352 -22.13 -15.98 2.86
CA PHE A 352 -21.16 -15.10 3.50
C PHE A 352 -21.21 -15.24 5.02
N ASP A 353 -20.04 -15.22 5.62
CA ASP A 353 -19.84 -15.00 7.05
C ASP A 353 -19.34 -13.56 7.27
N PHE A 354 -20.02 -12.79 8.12
CA PHE A 354 -19.74 -11.37 8.32
C PHE A 354 -18.94 -11.16 9.61
N GLN A 355 -17.77 -10.55 9.47
CA GLN A 355 -16.75 -10.40 10.50
C GLN A 355 -16.25 -8.95 10.55
N SER A 356 -15.41 -8.60 11.52
CA SER A 356 -15.07 -7.19 11.79
C SER A 356 -13.89 -6.67 10.98
N HIS A 357 -14.02 -5.48 10.40
CA HIS A 357 -12.94 -4.69 9.84
C HIS A 357 -12.70 -3.37 10.63
N THR A 358 -12.94 -3.40 11.94
CA THR A 358 -13.07 -2.21 12.83
C THR A 358 -14.32 -1.38 12.53
N LEU A 359 -14.72 -0.51 13.46
CA LEU A 359 -15.96 0.24 13.35
C LEU A 359 -15.90 1.19 12.16
N SER A 360 -14.83 1.96 12.03
CA SER A 360 -14.80 3.10 11.12
C SER A 360 -13.73 3.06 10.04
N HIS A 361 -12.82 2.08 10.06
CA HIS A 361 -11.70 1.99 9.09
C HIS A 361 -10.92 3.32 9.00
N THR A 362 -10.58 3.86 10.18
CA THR A 362 -10.13 5.25 10.29
C THR A 362 -8.62 5.40 10.38
N ARG A 363 -8.11 6.43 9.70
CA ARG A 363 -6.80 7.03 9.97
C ARG A 363 -6.96 8.27 10.83
N VAL A 364 -5.94 8.61 11.60
CA VAL A 364 -5.95 9.82 12.42
C VAL A 364 -4.68 10.63 12.25
N HIS A 365 -4.80 11.95 12.32
CA HIS A 365 -3.64 12.84 12.31
C HIS A 365 -2.72 12.51 13.48
N THR A 366 -1.42 12.59 13.26
CA THR A 366 -0.36 12.22 14.22
C THR A 366 0.58 13.38 14.53
N GLY A 367 0.40 14.50 13.85
CA GLY A 367 1.17 15.71 14.05
C GLY A 367 0.76 16.80 13.06
N PRO A 368 1.36 17.99 13.16
CA PRO A 368 0.96 19.19 12.40
C PRO A 368 1.47 19.23 10.95
N HIS A 369 2.17 18.19 10.49
CA HIS A 369 2.79 18.20 9.17
C HIS A 369 1.78 17.94 8.06
N LEU A 370 1.65 18.88 7.12
CA LEU A 370 0.78 18.74 5.95
C LEU A 370 1.23 17.59 5.04
N ALA A 371 0.31 16.69 4.71
CA ALA A 371 0.48 15.63 3.73
C ALA A 371 -0.28 15.91 2.42
N GLY A 372 -1.34 16.71 2.47
CA GLY A 372 -2.14 17.12 1.30
C GLY A 372 -3.42 17.85 1.71
N PHE A 373 -4.39 17.90 0.82
CA PHE A 373 -5.72 18.47 1.07
C PHE A 373 -6.81 17.53 0.60
N ALA A 374 -8.00 17.60 1.21
CA ALA A 374 -9.18 16.92 0.72
C ALA A 374 -9.61 17.53 -0.63
N THR A 375 -9.66 16.70 -1.65
CA THR A 375 -10.03 17.05 -3.03
C THR A 375 -11.29 16.28 -3.45
N PRO A 376 -11.97 16.65 -4.56
CA PRO A 376 -13.14 15.91 -5.00
C PRO A 376 -12.88 14.42 -5.26
N PRO A 377 -11.76 14.02 -5.90
CA PRO A 377 -11.40 12.61 -6.03
C PRO A 377 -11.14 11.89 -4.70
N SER A 378 -10.56 12.56 -3.70
CA SER A 378 -10.22 11.89 -2.42
C SER A 378 -11.44 11.56 -1.57
N ARG A 379 -12.57 12.22 -1.81
CA ARG A 379 -13.82 12.03 -1.05
C ARG A 379 -14.70 10.91 -1.59
N LYS A 380 -14.48 10.43 -2.82
CA LYS A 380 -15.40 9.53 -3.52
C LYS A 380 -14.90 8.09 -3.54
N GLY A 381 -15.84 7.15 -3.54
CA GLY A 381 -15.56 5.73 -3.70
C GLY A 381 -14.55 5.21 -2.67
N TYR A 382 -13.60 4.39 -3.12
CA TYR A 382 -12.61 3.78 -2.23
C TYR A 382 -11.63 4.80 -1.60
N ALA A 383 -11.30 5.88 -2.31
CA ALA A 383 -10.36 6.89 -1.80
C ALA A 383 -10.86 7.57 -0.51
N ALA A 384 -12.18 7.60 -0.31
CA ALA A 384 -12.82 8.10 0.90
C ALA A 384 -12.42 7.32 2.18
N PHE A 385 -11.96 6.07 2.04
CA PHE A 385 -11.44 5.26 3.15
C PHE A 385 -10.05 5.71 3.61
N ASP A 386 -9.28 6.37 2.75
CA ASP A 386 -7.96 6.89 3.08
C ASP A 386 -8.00 8.28 3.74
N LEU A 387 -9.17 8.93 3.79
CA LEU A 387 -9.32 10.20 4.50
C LEU A 387 -9.26 9.99 6.02
N PRO A 388 -8.39 10.73 6.74
CA PRO A 388 -8.35 10.69 8.19
C PRO A 388 -9.62 11.29 8.79
N ALA A 389 -10.00 10.80 9.98
CA ALA A 389 -11.11 11.37 10.75
C ALA A 389 -10.79 12.81 11.17
N ILE A 390 -11.70 13.71 10.84
CA ILE A 390 -11.60 15.14 11.14
C ILE A 390 -12.58 15.49 12.25
N GLY A 391 -12.08 16.03 13.36
CA GLY A 391 -12.96 16.42 14.46
C GLY A 391 -13.88 17.58 14.07
N SER A 392 -15.17 17.42 14.34
CA SER A 392 -16.21 18.43 14.12
C SER A 392 -17.10 18.60 15.35
N GLY A 393 -16.47 18.87 16.49
CA GLY A 393 -17.16 18.97 17.79
C GLY A 393 -17.47 17.59 18.33
N ASP A 394 -18.75 17.21 18.30
CA ASP A 394 -19.27 16.01 18.99
C ASP A 394 -19.05 14.71 18.22
N HIS A 395 -18.64 14.78 16.96
CA HIS A 395 -18.34 13.61 16.12
C HIS A 395 -17.17 13.86 15.16
N ASP A 396 -16.67 12.77 14.58
CA ASP A 396 -15.65 12.79 13.54
C ASP A 396 -16.30 12.73 12.16
N LEU A 397 -15.92 13.66 11.28
CA LEU A 397 -16.26 13.62 9.86
C LEU A 397 -15.38 12.60 9.13
N GLN A 398 -15.98 11.83 8.23
CA GLN A 398 -15.28 10.81 7.44
C GLN A 398 -15.74 10.85 5.97
N GLY A 399 -14.86 10.38 5.07
CA GLY A 399 -15.19 10.23 3.65
C GLY A 399 -15.79 11.49 3.01
N GLU A 400 -17.02 11.39 2.51
CA GLU A 400 -17.74 12.47 1.83
C GLU A 400 -18.18 13.63 2.76
N GLU A 401 -18.15 13.43 4.08
CA GLU A 401 -18.47 14.48 5.06
C GLU A 401 -17.31 15.47 5.22
N VAL A 402 -16.08 15.05 4.92
CA VAL A 402 -14.87 15.89 5.06
C VAL A 402 -14.91 17.03 4.03
N PRO A 403 -14.94 18.31 4.45
CA PRO A 403 -15.06 19.43 3.51
C PRO A 403 -13.87 19.53 2.56
N LEU A 404 -14.14 19.99 1.33
CA LEU A 404 -13.08 20.27 0.35
C LEU A 404 -12.10 21.33 0.88
N GLY A 405 -10.82 21.16 0.57
CA GLY A 405 -9.76 22.04 1.05
C GLY A 405 -9.30 21.75 2.47
N THR A 406 -9.91 20.79 3.18
CA THR A 406 -9.45 20.37 4.51
C THR A 406 -7.98 19.92 4.45
N PRO A 407 -7.07 20.51 5.25
CA PRO A 407 -5.69 20.04 5.35
C PRO A 407 -5.65 18.61 5.88
N LEU A 408 -5.02 17.71 5.12
CA LEU A 408 -4.76 16.34 5.51
C LEU A 408 -3.36 16.30 6.10
N LEU A 409 -3.26 16.16 7.43
CA LEU A 409 -1.99 16.10 8.12
C LEU A 409 -1.43 14.67 8.11
N ARG A 410 -0.15 14.51 8.48
CA ARG A 410 0.51 13.21 8.63
C ARG A 410 -0.39 12.31 9.46
N SER A 411 -0.83 11.20 8.90
CA SER A 411 -1.81 10.31 9.53
C SER A 411 -1.32 8.88 9.61
N ALA A 412 -1.85 8.14 10.58
CA ALA A 412 -1.64 6.71 10.73
C ALA A 412 -2.98 6.01 11.05
N PRO A 413 -3.10 4.69 10.80
CA PRO A 413 -4.28 3.93 11.20
C PRO A 413 -4.55 4.06 12.70
N ARG A 414 -5.83 4.15 13.09
CA ARG A 414 -6.27 4.25 14.49
C ARG A 414 -5.76 3.09 15.37
N THR A 415 -5.63 1.91 14.79
CA THR A 415 -5.12 0.70 15.44
C THR A 415 -3.60 0.67 15.60
N SER A 416 -2.87 1.69 15.15
CA SER A 416 -1.42 1.82 15.35
C SER A 416 -1.06 2.33 16.76
N GLU A 417 0.23 2.37 17.08
CA GLU A 417 0.73 3.01 18.32
C GLU A 417 0.89 4.54 18.18
N SER A 418 0.35 5.15 17.13
CA SER A 418 0.38 6.61 17.01
C SER A 418 -0.68 7.25 17.90
N LEU A 419 -0.35 8.37 18.53
CA LEU A 419 -1.33 9.21 19.22
C LEU A 419 -2.00 10.14 18.21
N ARG A 420 -3.32 10.31 18.32
CA ARG A 420 -4.05 11.33 17.57
C ARG A 420 -3.56 12.71 17.95
N PHE A 421 -3.28 13.52 16.95
CA PHE A 421 -3.14 14.95 17.05
C PHE A 421 -4.49 15.61 16.77
N HIS A 422 -5.03 16.26 17.79
CA HIS A 422 -6.18 17.16 17.70
C HIS A 422 -5.68 18.56 17.42
N GLU A 423 -5.74 18.95 16.17
CA GLU A 423 -5.46 20.29 15.67
C GLU A 423 -6.47 21.33 16.20
N ASP A 424 -6.03 22.58 16.31
CA ASP A 424 -6.93 23.72 16.36
C ASP A 424 -7.58 23.90 14.96
N PRO A 425 -8.92 24.04 14.85
CA PRO A 425 -9.60 24.15 13.58
C PRO A 425 -9.31 25.44 12.80
N ALA A 426 -8.64 26.46 13.36
CA ALA A 426 -8.39 27.75 12.72
C ALA A 426 -7.82 27.63 11.29
N VAL A 427 -6.67 26.97 11.14
CA VAL A 427 -6.03 26.79 9.82
C VAL A 427 -6.91 25.97 8.87
N ARG A 428 -7.58 24.94 9.40
CA ARG A 428 -8.53 24.14 8.60
C ARG A 428 -9.68 25.00 8.09
N ARG A 429 -10.29 25.82 8.94
CA ARG A 429 -11.40 26.71 8.57
C ARG A 429 -10.98 27.65 7.45
N SER A 430 -9.84 28.32 7.59
CA SER A 430 -9.35 29.24 6.55
C SER A 430 -9.13 28.55 5.20
N CYS A 431 -8.60 27.32 5.19
CA CYS A 431 -8.45 26.55 3.95
C CYS A 431 -9.80 26.18 3.32
N ILE A 432 -10.77 25.72 4.12
CA ILE A 432 -12.12 25.37 3.66
C ILE A 432 -12.85 26.61 3.12
N GLU A 433 -12.79 27.72 3.86
CA GLU A 433 -13.39 29.00 3.48
C GLU A 433 -12.81 29.51 2.15
N THR A 434 -11.48 29.44 1.98
CA THR A 434 -10.83 29.80 0.71
C THR A 434 -11.38 28.99 -0.46
N VAL A 435 -11.56 27.67 -0.30
CA VAL A 435 -12.13 26.83 -1.35
C VAL A 435 -13.59 27.20 -1.62
N ALA A 436 -14.38 27.43 -0.56
CA ALA A 436 -15.79 27.78 -0.69
C ALA A 436 -16.00 29.12 -1.40
N GLU A 437 -15.25 30.16 -1.02
CA GLU A 437 -15.30 31.51 -1.61
C GLU A 437 -14.85 31.52 -3.07
N GLU A 438 -13.92 30.63 -3.43
CA GLU A 438 -13.38 30.52 -4.79
C GLU A 438 -14.08 29.46 -5.65
N GLY A 439 -15.36 29.18 -5.38
CA GLY A 439 -16.22 28.36 -6.26
C GLY A 439 -16.24 26.87 -5.94
N GLY A 440 -15.83 26.46 -4.74
CA GLY A 440 -15.98 25.09 -4.24
C GLY A 440 -15.18 24.08 -5.06
N GLU A 441 -15.87 23.12 -5.69
CA GLU A 441 -15.22 22.11 -6.54
C GLU A 441 -14.46 22.73 -7.73
N ALA A 442 -14.93 23.88 -8.25
CA ALA A 442 -14.26 24.57 -9.35
C ALA A 442 -12.84 25.06 -8.99
N PHE A 443 -12.56 25.28 -7.69
CA PHE A 443 -11.24 25.66 -7.20
C PHE A 443 -10.14 24.67 -7.61
N PHE A 444 -10.47 23.37 -7.70
CA PHE A 444 -9.49 22.32 -7.99
C PHE A 444 -9.15 22.20 -9.49
N TYR A 445 -9.83 22.95 -10.36
CA TYR A 445 -9.50 23.01 -11.78
C TYR A 445 -8.36 23.98 -12.10
N TRP A 446 -8.00 24.86 -11.17
CA TRP A 446 -6.87 25.77 -11.32
C TRP A 446 -5.54 25.01 -11.22
N LYS A 447 -4.63 25.21 -12.17
CA LYS A 447 -3.34 24.50 -12.18
C LYS A 447 -2.49 24.74 -10.93
N ASP A 448 -2.71 25.84 -10.22
CA ASP A 448 -1.95 26.24 -9.03
C ASP A 448 -2.75 26.10 -7.72
N TRP A 449 -3.91 25.43 -7.72
CA TRP A 449 -4.80 25.28 -6.56
C TRP A 449 -4.05 24.85 -5.29
N GLU A 450 -3.12 23.91 -5.42
CA GLU A 450 -2.35 23.35 -4.30
C GLU A 450 -1.42 24.41 -3.69
N ARG A 451 -0.75 25.21 -4.53
CA ARG A 451 0.10 26.31 -4.09
C ARG A 451 -0.71 27.40 -3.39
N ARG A 452 -1.95 27.63 -3.82
CA ARG A 452 -2.86 28.60 -3.18
C ARG A 452 -3.26 28.14 -1.79
N LEU A 453 -3.72 26.90 -1.63
CA LEU A 453 -4.06 26.36 -0.30
C LEU A 453 -2.84 26.23 0.61
N ARG A 454 -1.68 25.84 0.07
CA ARG A 454 -0.45 25.80 0.86
C ARG A 454 -0.07 27.17 1.40
N ARG A 455 -0.24 28.25 0.62
CA ARG A 455 -0.05 29.62 1.11
C ARG A 455 -1.01 29.98 2.24
N VAL A 456 -2.27 29.56 2.18
CA VAL A 456 -3.23 29.77 3.28
C VAL A 456 -2.82 28.98 4.51
N PHE A 457 -2.47 27.71 4.34
CA PHE A 457 -2.00 26.82 5.40
C PHE A 457 -0.74 27.35 6.11
N ASP A 458 0.22 27.88 5.35
CA ASP A 458 1.50 28.36 5.87
C ASP A 458 1.43 29.74 6.57
N ARG A 459 0.28 30.44 6.55
CA ARG A 459 0.10 31.75 7.22
C ARG A 459 0.22 31.65 8.73
N GLU A 460 -0.23 30.53 9.28
CA GLU A 460 -0.28 30.30 10.71
C GLU A 460 0.27 28.91 11.03
N ARG A 461 0.92 28.80 12.19
CA ARG A 461 1.40 27.51 12.66
C ARG A 461 0.21 26.67 13.10
N VAL A 462 0.10 25.43 12.60
CA VAL A 462 -0.89 24.47 13.10
C VAL A 462 -0.61 24.17 14.57
N GLN A 463 -1.51 24.64 15.43
CA GLN A 463 -1.54 24.33 16.86
C GLN A 463 -2.43 23.10 17.11
N GLY A 464 -2.31 22.53 18.30
CA GLY A 464 -3.11 21.38 18.69
C GLY A 464 -2.51 20.63 19.88
N ARG A 465 -3.13 19.53 20.24
CA ARG A 465 -2.70 18.64 21.33
C ARG A 465 -2.72 17.19 20.88
N LEU A 466 -1.79 16.40 21.40
CA LEU A 466 -1.90 14.94 21.28
C LEU A 466 -2.93 14.42 22.27
N GLU A 467 -3.66 13.36 21.89
CA GLU A 467 -4.42 12.54 22.82
C GLU A 467 -3.46 11.83 23.79
N THR A 468 -3.95 11.45 24.97
CA THR A 468 -3.16 10.64 25.92
C THR A 468 -3.16 9.16 25.51
N PRO A 469 -2.20 8.35 25.99
CA PRO A 469 -2.23 6.90 25.78
C PRO A 469 -3.52 6.22 26.26
N GLU A 470 -4.14 6.73 27.32
CA GLU A 470 -5.41 6.24 27.87
C GLU A 470 -6.57 6.56 26.92
N GLN A 471 -6.63 7.79 26.40
CA GLN A 471 -7.62 8.20 25.39
C GLN A 471 -7.50 7.35 24.12
N ARG A 472 -6.27 7.13 23.64
CA ARG A 472 -6.01 6.23 22.51
C ARG A 472 -6.49 4.81 22.79
N THR A 473 -6.17 4.28 23.97
CA THR A 473 -6.56 2.90 24.37
C THR A 473 -8.08 2.77 24.41
N ALA A 474 -8.78 3.74 25.00
CA ALA A 474 -10.23 3.77 25.04
C ALA A 474 -10.84 3.85 23.63
N ALA A 475 -10.29 4.71 22.75
CA ALA A 475 -10.75 4.84 21.37
C ALA A 475 -10.55 3.55 20.56
N ILE A 476 -9.40 2.88 20.68
CA ILE A 476 -9.16 1.59 20.02
C ILE A 476 -10.10 0.51 20.58
N HIS A 477 -10.34 0.51 21.89
CA HIS A 477 -11.28 -0.43 22.50
C HIS A 477 -12.70 -0.25 21.96
N ALA A 478 -13.19 0.98 21.86
CA ALA A 478 -14.49 1.31 21.27
C ALA A 478 -14.57 0.89 19.80
N GLU A 479 -13.56 1.22 18.98
CA GLU A 479 -13.48 0.83 17.56
C GLU A 479 -13.63 -0.68 17.33
N LEU A 480 -13.11 -1.49 18.26
CA LEU A 480 -13.16 -2.95 18.18
C LEU A 480 -14.46 -3.51 18.76
N LEU A 481 -14.86 -3.06 19.95
CA LEU A 481 -16.03 -3.59 20.65
C LEU A 481 -17.34 -3.21 19.95
N ASP A 482 -17.48 -1.96 19.53
CA ASP A 482 -18.72 -1.47 18.91
C ASP A 482 -18.89 -2.05 17.51
N ALA A 483 -17.79 -2.31 16.79
CA ALA A 483 -17.83 -3.03 15.53
C ALA A 483 -18.38 -4.45 15.69
N LYS A 484 -17.86 -5.20 16.67
CA LYS A 484 -18.33 -6.54 17.02
C LYS A 484 -19.83 -6.51 17.33
N ARG A 485 -20.25 -5.68 18.29
CA ARG A 485 -21.65 -5.57 18.72
C ARG A 485 -22.59 -5.25 17.56
N LYS A 486 -22.26 -4.24 16.76
CA LYS A 486 -23.12 -3.80 15.66
C LYS A 486 -23.32 -4.87 14.59
N ILE A 487 -22.28 -5.65 14.28
CA ILE A 487 -22.41 -6.76 13.32
C ILE A 487 -23.24 -7.89 13.94
N GLU A 488 -22.97 -8.27 15.19
CA GLU A 488 -23.70 -9.33 15.89
C GLU A 488 -25.19 -9.02 16.02
N GLU A 489 -25.54 -7.79 16.40
CA GLU A 489 -26.93 -7.31 16.53
C GLU A 489 -27.69 -7.37 15.20
N ARG A 490 -27.03 -7.03 14.08
CA ARG A 490 -27.67 -6.98 12.77
C ARG A 490 -27.71 -8.34 12.08
N THR A 491 -26.71 -9.18 12.30
CA THR A 491 -26.59 -10.47 11.59
C THR A 491 -27.07 -11.67 12.42
N GLY A 492 -27.11 -11.54 13.75
CA GLY A 492 -27.40 -12.65 14.67
C GLY A 492 -26.29 -13.69 14.79
N HIS A 493 -25.11 -13.45 14.22
CA HIS A 493 -23.97 -14.37 14.21
C HIS A 493 -22.83 -13.83 15.08
N GLU A 494 -22.11 -14.72 15.77
CA GLU A 494 -20.97 -14.34 16.60
C GLU A 494 -19.80 -13.84 15.74
N VAL A 495 -19.18 -12.74 16.16
CA VAL A 495 -18.05 -12.13 15.46
C VAL A 495 -16.76 -12.39 16.23
N ILE A 496 -15.99 -13.38 15.79
CA ILE A 496 -14.73 -13.79 16.43
C ILE A 496 -13.50 -13.54 15.55
N HIS A 497 -13.69 -13.05 14.32
CA HIS A 497 -12.62 -12.75 13.38
C HIS A 497 -12.48 -11.24 13.15
N LEU A 498 -11.23 -10.78 13.12
CA LEU A 498 -10.90 -9.37 12.89
C LEU A 498 -9.96 -9.24 11.69
N CYS A 499 -10.18 -8.26 10.84
CA CYS A 499 -9.18 -7.79 9.89
C CYS A 499 -8.78 -6.37 10.26
N TYR A 500 -7.48 -6.10 10.40
CA TYR A 500 -7.03 -4.74 10.67
C TYR A 500 -6.96 -3.92 9.37
N PRO A 501 -7.54 -2.71 9.34
CA PRO A 501 -7.39 -1.75 8.24
C PRO A 501 -5.91 -1.54 7.87
N TRP A 502 -5.61 -1.56 6.57
CA TRP A 502 -4.25 -1.52 6.02
C TRP A 502 -3.26 -2.54 6.63
N HIS A 503 -3.78 -3.60 7.27
CA HIS A 503 -3.03 -4.60 8.02
C HIS A 503 -2.18 -4.04 9.18
N ALA A 504 -2.52 -2.83 9.66
CA ALA A 504 -1.73 -2.10 10.62
C ALA A 504 -2.32 -2.22 12.04
N ALA A 505 -1.59 -2.85 12.95
CA ALA A 505 -1.98 -2.95 14.34
C ALA A 505 -0.79 -2.98 15.29
N GLY A 506 -0.81 -2.09 16.27
CA GLY A 506 0.16 -2.04 17.38
C GLY A 506 -0.13 -3.07 18.48
N PRO A 507 0.82 -3.27 19.42
CA PRO A 507 0.62 -4.14 20.58
C PRO A 507 -0.65 -3.83 21.39
N THR A 508 -1.04 -2.57 21.50
CA THR A 508 -2.25 -2.14 22.22
C THR A 508 -3.51 -2.71 21.55
N ALA A 509 -3.67 -2.50 20.25
CA ALA A 509 -4.82 -3.00 19.50
C ALA A 509 -4.92 -4.53 19.50
N ARG A 510 -3.77 -5.22 19.41
CA ARG A 510 -3.72 -6.69 19.47
C ARG A 510 -4.15 -7.24 20.83
N ARG A 511 -3.68 -6.62 21.92
CA ARG A 511 -4.08 -6.99 23.29
C ARG A 511 -5.57 -6.78 23.51
N LEU A 512 -6.10 -5.61 23.10
CA LEU A 512 -7.52 -5.28 23.24
C LEU A 512 -8.40 -6.23 22.41
N ALA A 513 -8.01 -6.53 21.17
CA ALA A 513 -8.77 -7.47 20.33
C ALA A 513 -8.93 -8.85 21.00
N ARG A 514 -7.84 -9.37 21.60
CA ARG A 514 -7.87 -10.63 22.37
C ARG A 514 -8.79 -10.53 23.59
N ALA A 515 -8.71 -9.43 24.35
CA ALA A 515 -9.54 -9.20 25.53
C ALA A 515 -11.05 -9.08 25.18
N ILE A 516 -11.38 -8.51 24.02
CA ILE A 516 -12.75 -8.37 23.52
C ILE A 516 -13.33 -9.71 23.03
N GLY A 517 -12.47 -10.69 22.72
CA GLY A 517 -12.89 -12.03 22.28
C GLY A 517 -12.71 -12.30 20.79
N TYR A 518 -12.00 -11.45 20.05
CA TYR A 518 -11.52 -11.84 18.72
C TYR A 518 -10.51 -12.97 18.87
N ARG A 519 -10.76 -14.10 18.22
CA ARG A 519 -9.93 -15.32 18.28
C ARG A 519 -8.89 -15.40 17.17
N THR A 520 -9.11 -14.66 16.09
CA THR A 520 -8.16 -14.56 14.99
C THR A 520 -8.05 -13.14 14.49
N ALA A 521 -6.92 -12.83 13.85
CA ALA A 521 -6.73 -11.58 13.15
C ALA A 521 -6.04 -11.78 11.80
N PHE A 522 -6.63 -11.19 10.77
CA PHE A 522 -6.19 -11.23 9.39
C PHE A 522 -5.34 -10.01 9.08
N GLY A 523 -4.13 -10.26 8.60
CA GLY A 523 -3.18 -9.26 8.16
C GLY A 523 -2.99 -9.29 6.65
N GLY A 524 -1.90 -8.66 6.21
CA GLY A 524 -1.43 -8.70 4.83
C GLY A 524 -0.31 -9.71 4.69
N LYS A 525 0.76 -9.31 4.01
CA LYS A 525 2.00 -10.09 3.97
C LYS A 525 2.66 -10.09 5.34
N VAL A 526 2.63 -11.21 6.04
CA VAL A 526 3.34 -11.39 7.31
C VAL A 526 4.76 -11.87 7.02
N SER A 527 5.74 -11.43 7.80
CA SER A 527 7.13 -11.87 7.65
C SER A 527 7.25 -13.35 8.04
N GLY A 528 7.75 -14.19 7.14
CA GLY A 528 8.19 -15.57 7.44
C GLY A 528 7.24 -16.71 7.03
N ALA A 529 5.93 -16.50 6.97
CA ALA A 529 4.98 -17.54 6.56
C ALA A 529 3.97 -17.02 5.52
N PRO A 530 4.01 -17.50 4.28
CA PRO A 530 3.10 -17.04 3.23
C PRO A 530 1.71 -17.68 3.29
N VAL A 531 1.57 -18.76 4.06
CA VAL A 531 0.32 -19.41 4.44
C VAL A 531 0.43 -19.72 5.94
N THR A 532 -0.59 -19.34 6.71
CA THR A 532 -0.68 -19.65 8.13
C THR A 532 -0.97 -21.14 8.33
N ARG A 533 -0.19 -21.81 9.17
CA ARG A 533 -0.29 -23.25 9.45
C ARG A 533 -0.74 -23.53 10.88
N PRO A 534 -1.24 -24.75 11.17
CA PRO A 534 -1.56 -25.14 12.54
C PRO A 534 -0.37 -24.95 13.48
N GLY A 535 -0.59 -24.23 14.58
CA GLY A 535 0.46 -23.86 15.55
C GLY A 535 1.07 -22.46 15.36
N ASP A 536 0.84 -21.80 14.23
CA ASP A 536 1.20 -20.39 14.04
C ASP A 536 0.28 -19.45 14.85
N ASP A 537 0.65 -18.17 14.98
CA ASP A 537 -0.18 -17.17 15.69
C ASP A 537 -1.50 -16.91 14.94
N PRO A 538 -2.67 -17.27 15.51
CA PRO A 538 -3.97 -17.05 14.86
C PRO A 538 -4.32 -15.56 14.71
N HIS A 539 -3.55 -14.66 15.34
CA HIS A 539 -3.67 -13.21 15.18
C HIS A 539 -2.72 -12.61 14.13
N ALA A 540 -2.07 -13.46 13.34
CA ALA A 540 -1.18 -13.06 12.27
C ALA A 540 -1.47 -13.85 10.98
N ILE A 541 -2.75 -13.98 10.62
CA ILE A 541 -3.11 -14.73 9.42
C ILE A 541 -2.65 -13.99 8.16
N ALA A 542 -1.79 -14.65 7.38
CA ALA A 542 -1.30 -14.13 6.11
C ALA A 542 -2.36 -14.23 5.02
N ARG A 543 -2.48 -13.15 4.23
CA ARG A 543 -3.37 -13.09 3.06
C ARG A 543 -2.62 -12.68 1.81
N ILE A 544 -3.05 -13.22 0.68
CA ILE A 544 -2.52 -12.89 -0.64
C ILE A 544 -3.62 -12.32 -1.53
N SER A 545 -3.23 -11.47 -2.49
CA SER A 545 -4.18 -10.89 -3.44
C SER A 545 -4.85 -11.98 -4.28
N GLU A 546 -6.14 -11.78 -4.54
CA GLU A 546 -6.99 -12.52 -5.46
C GLU A 546 -6.39 -12.74 -6.86
N ASP A 547 -5.52 -11.82 -7.31
CA ASP A 547 -4.85 -11.93 -8.61
C ASP A 547 -4.00 -13.20 -8.74
N TYR A 548 -3.61 -13.82 -7.62
CA TYR A 548 -2.82 -15.05 -7.60
C TYR A 548 -3.64 -16.33 -7.50
N LEU A 549 -4.98 -16.24 -7.43
CA LEU A 549 -5.85 -17.41 -7.28
C LEU A 549 -5.71 -18.39 -8.45
N GLU A 550 -5.68 -17.87 -9.68
CA GLU A 550 -5.50 -18.69 -10.90
C GLU A 550 -4.06 -19.25 -11.04
N LEU A 551 -3.16 -19.00 -10.07
CA LEU A 551 -1.84 -19.63 -9.97
C LEU A 551 -1.84 -20.89 -9.11
N LEU A 552 -2.94 -21.21 -8.43
CA LEU A 552 -3.09 -22.47 -7.69
C LEU A 552 -2.87 -23.68 -8.62
N PRO A 553 -2.33 -24.81 -8.15
CA PRO A 553 -2.15 -26.00 -8.99
C PRO A 553 -3.46 -26.50 -9.61
N GLY A 554 -3.48 -26.73 -10.93
CA GLY A 554 -4.69 -27.14 -11.64
C GLY A 554 -4.61 -27.06 -13.17
N LYS A 555 -5.61 -27.62 -13.86
CA LYS A 555 -5.88 -27.42 -15.27
C LYS A 555 -6.20 -25.94 -15.53
N GLY A 556 -5.57 -25.37 -16.55
CA GLY A 556 -5.74 -23.96 -16.91
C GLY A 556 -4.92 -22.99 -16.05
N ARG A 557 -4.04 -23.49 -15.19
CA ARG A 557 -3.17 -22.68 -14.32
C ARG A 557 -2.43 -21.61 -15.10
N LEU A 558 -2.51 -20.37 -14.62
CA LEU A 558 -1.81 -19.24 -15.21
C LEU A 558 -0.36 -19.17 -14.74
N THR A 559 0.42 -18.32 -15.41
CA THR A 559 1.78 -18.00 -14.99
C THR A 559 1.80 -16.65 -14.28
N LEU A 560 2.77 -16.47 -13.38
CA LEU A 560 3.00 -15.18 -12.74
C LEU A 560 3.18 -14.05 -13.77
N SER A 561 3.88 -14.31 -14.88
CA SER A 561 4.02 -13.34 -15.97
C SER A 561 2.67 -12.93 -16.59
N THR A 562 1.72 -13.86 -16.73
CA THR A 562 0.37 -13.54 -17.23
C THR A 562 -0.36 -12.61 -16.28
N ILE A 563 -0.30 -12.88 -14.96
CA ILE A 563 -0.93 -12.05 -13.94
C ILE A 563 -0.32 -10.65 -13.90
N LEU A 564 1.01 -10.55 -13.91
CA LEU A 564 1.71 -9.26 -13.94
C LEU A 564 1.38 -8.46 -15.20
N SER A 565 1.26 -9.11 -16.36
CA SER A 565 0.81 -8.45 -17.58
C SER A 565 -0.62 -7.92 -17.47
N ARG A 566 -1.55 -8.67 -16.86
CA ARG A 566 -2.93 -8.20 -16.63
C ARG A 566 -2.97 -7.00 -15.69
N LYS A 567 -2.19 -7.02 -14.60
CA LYS A 567 -2.04 -5.88 -13.67
C LYS A 567 -1.56 -4.63 -14.41
N TRP A 568 -0.55 -4.78 -15.27
CA TRP A 568 -0.01 -3.68 -16.06
C TRP A 568 -1.03 -3.12 -17.07
N SER A 569 -1.75 -3.99 -17.79
CA SER A 569 -2.79 -3.55 -18.74
C SER A 569 -3.95 -2.80 -18.06
N ARG A 570 -4.40 -3.25 -16.86
CA ARG A 570 -5.42 -2.54 -16.08
C ARG A 570 -4.99 -1.11 -15.72
N ARG A 571 -3.72 -0.92 -15.39
CA ARG A 571 -3.16 0.41 -15.07
C ARG A 571 -3.11 1.36 -16.24
N LEU A 572 -2.78 0.87 -17.43
CA LEU A 572 -2.78 1.69 -18.63
C LEU A 572 -4.21 2.14 -18.98
N LYS A 573 -5.20 1.27 -18.81
CA LYS A 573 -6.61 1.60 -19.04
C LYS A 573 -7.18 2.56 -18.00
N GLY A 574 -6.78 2.45 -16.72
CA GLY A 574 -7.21 3.36 -15.66
C GLY A 574 -6.53 4.74 -15.66
N ARG A 575 -5.63 5.01 -16.62
CA ARG A 575 -4.97 6.31 -16.83
C ARG A 575 -5.48 7.04 -18.08
N ALA A 576 -6.36 6.42 -18.86
CA ALA A 576 -6.89 6.93 -20.12
C ALA A 576 -8.23 7.66 -19.90
#